data_AF-A0A2Z2KCB9-F1
#
_entry.id   AF-A0A2Z2KCB9-F1
#
_cell.length_a   1.000
_cell.length_b   1.000
_cell.length_c   1.000
_cell.angle_alpha   90.00
_cell.angle_beta   90.00
_cell.angle_gamma   90.00
#
_symmetry.space_group_name_H-M   'P 1'
#
loop_
_entity.id
_entity.type
_entity.pdbx_description
1 polymer ?
#
loop_
_entity_poly.entity_id
_entity_poly.type
_entity_poly.pdbx_seq_one_letter_code
_entity_poly.pdbx_strand_id
1 'polypeptide(L)'
;MNRIIRRSFILTLIMALFAVPSAFAAGKDLSSVINVTGYSTELSIGEQTDLFVNITDYNVEGIGGVEFTPVSSDTSVLQVKYVGSTYSELTAVGEGAATITYNIGEGYNPYTINFTVGKASQNSTPNEDAPDSSYNQAIEDLNIYIEQLEKIEKYESLAFDSYNKNTFVTNNTRKKVLSAFDQTILPNYSKFVYHLKTLTAPNAELQKIHNTYVKGAKLQLEGMTLMRKSLYKSKVDFKTFDAANIKIKSGLKSLTAAMQALEDYAELHLE
;
A
#
# COMPACT_ATOMS: atom_id res chain seq x y z
N MET A 1 9.04 11.47 16.35
CA MET A 1 8.92 10.27 15.49
C MET A 1 10.14 10.15 14.59
N ASN A 2 10.90 9.05 14.68
CA ASN A 2 12.20 8.92 14.03
C ASN A 2 12.03 8.64 12.52
N ARG A 3 12.60 9.50 11.66
CA ARG A 3 12.46 9.50 10.18
C ARG A 3 12.91 8.20 9.50
N ILE A 4 13.62 7.34 10.23
CA ILE A 4 14.21 6.09 9.72
C ILE A 4 13.14 5.00 9.64
N ILE A 5 12.25 4.88 10.65
CA ILE A 5 11.19 3.85 10.66
C ILE A 5 10.14 4.14 9.58
N ARG A 6 9.77 5.41 9.35
CA ARG A 6 8.79 5.80 8.31
C ARG A 6 9.25 5.56 6.86
N ARG A 7 10.55 5.43 6.60
CA ARG A 7 11.08 5.23 5.24
C ARG A 7 11.14 3.77 4.82
N SER A 8 11.19 2.85 5.78
CA SER A 8 11.32 1.42 5.51
C SER A 8 9.99 0.67 5.38
N PHE A 9 8.86 1.32 5.66
CA PHE A 9 7.51 0.77 5.42
C PHE A 9 7.04 0.89 3.96
N ILE A 10 7.93 1.29 3.04
CA ILE A 10 7.66 1.26 1.59
C ILE A 10 7.93 -0.15 1.07
N LEU A 11 6.99 -1.07 1.27
CA LEU A 11 7.00 -2.30 0.47
C LEU A 11 5.60 -2.77 0.07
N THR A 12 4.81 -1.84 -0.47
CA THR A 12 3.70 -2.20 -1.36
C THR A 12 3.75 -1.38 -2.63
N LEU A 13 4.46 -1.89 -3.63
CA LEU A 13 4.10 -1.61 -5.01
C LEU A 13 2.84 -2.43 -5.30
N ILE A 14 1.68 -1.78 -5.33
CA ILE A 14 0.42 -2.43 -5.69
C ILE A 14 0.53 -2.86 -7.16
N MET A 15 0.47 -4.17 -7.43
CA MET A 15 0.38 -4.67 -8.80
C MET A 15 -0.98 -4.29 -9.39
N ALA A 16 -0.96 -3.48 -10.43
CA ALA A 16 -2.18 -3.16 -11.19
C ALA A 16 -2.70 -4.44 -11.87
N LEU A 17 -3.91 -4.87 -11.50
CA LEU A 17 -4.57 -5.99 -12.15
C LEU A 17 -4.83 -5.66 -13.62
N PHE A 18 -4.67 -6.65 -14.49
CA PHE A 18 -4.96 -6.51 -15.90
C PHE A 18 -6.46 -6.25 -16.14
N ALA A 19 -6.82 -5.05 -16.57
CA ALA A 19 -8.21 -4.69 -16.85
C ALA A 19 -8.67 -5.21 -18.23
N VAL A 20 -9.90 -5.72 -18.28
CA VAL A 20 -10.69 -5.91 -19.50
C VAL A 20 -11.71 -4.76 -19.54
N PRO A 21 -11.92 -4.05 -20.67
CA PRO A 21 -12.79 -2.89 -20.68
C PRO A 21 -14.27 -3.26 -20.54
N SER A 22 -14.99 -2.59 -19.63
CA SER A 22 -16.46 -2.63 -19.50
C SER A 22 -17.05 -1.22 -19.47
N ALA A 23 -18.28 -1.09 -19.96
CA ALA A 23 -19.01 0.15 -20.22
C ALA A 23 -19.65 0.79 -18.95
N PHE A 24 -19.77 2.12 -19.00
CA PHE A 24 -20.12 3.03 -17.89
C PHE A 24 -21.55 2.91 -17.35
N ALA A 25 -21.67 2.97 -16.03
CA ALA A 25 -22.91 3.13 -15.25
C ALA A 25 -22.82 4.38 -14.35
N ALA A 26 -23.98 4.86 -13.87
CA ALA A 26 -24.13 6.05 -13.03
C ALA A 26 -23.18 6.06 -11.80
N GLY A 27 -22.74 7.26 -11.40
CA GLY A 27 -21.71 7.48 -10.38
C GLY A 27 -22.04 6.87 -9.01
N LYS A 28 -21.19 5.95 -8.55
CA LYS A 28 -21.27 5.29 -7.24
C LYS A 28 -20.65 6.19 -6.15
N ASP A 29 -21.02 5.99 -4.89
CA ASP A 29 -20.41 6.72 -3.78
C ASP A 29 -19.04 6.11 -3.43
N LEU A 30 -17.98 6.93 -3.37
CA LEU A 30 -16.64 6.46 -3.01
C LEU A 30 -16.58 5.95 -1.56
N SER A 31 -17.38 6.50 -0.66
CA SER A 31 -17.47 6.03 0.74
C SER A 31 -18.01 4.60 0.88
N SER A 32 -18.64 4.05 -0.16
CA SER A 32 -19.09 2.64 -0.17
C SER A 32 -17.96 1.64 -0.39
N VAL A 33 -16.79 2.11 -0.87
CA VAL A 33 -15.65 1.28 -1.28
C VAL A 33 -14.34 1.69 -0.63
N ILE A 34 -14.26 2.87 -0.03
CA ILE A 34 -13.14 3.29 0.80
C ILE A 34 -13.59 3.81 2.16
N ASN A 35 -12.70 3.69 3.14
CA ASN A 35 -12.78 4.36 4.42
C ASN A 35 -11.49 5.15 4.63
N VAL A 36 -11.58 6.45 4.92
CA VAL A 36 -10.40 7.27 5.22
C VAL A 36 -10.23 7.37 6.73
N THR A 37 -9.02 7.14 7.24
CA THR A 37 -8.70 7.11 8.68
C THR A 37 -7.37 7.81 9.00
N GLY A 38 -7.04 7.91 10.29
CA GLY A 38 -5.75 8.41 10.80
C GLY A 38 -5.65 9.93 10.97
N TYR A 39 -6.75 10.66 10.78
CA TYR A 39 -6.76 12.11 10.81
C TYR A 39 -7.50 12.70 12.02
N SER A 40 -7.09 13.92 12.41
CA SER A 40 -7.90 14.85 13.21
C SER A 40 -8.45 15.95 12.32
N THR A 41 -9.76 16.24 12.41
CA THR A 41 -10.39 17.34 11.66
C THR A 41 -10.14 18.71 12.30
N GLU A 42 -9.58 18.75 13.51
CA GLU A 42 -9.19 19.96 14.22
C GLU A 42 -7.68 19.96 14.42
N LEU A 43 -6.98 20.94 13.85
CA LEU A 43 -5.52 21.03 13.86
C LEU A 43 -5.09 22.41 14.34
N SER A 44 -3.90 22.52 14.91
CA SER A 44 -3.22 23.80 15.15
C SER A 44 -2.24 24.13 14.03
N ILE A 45 -1.98 25.43 13.77
CA ILE A 45 -0.91 25.82 12.83
C ILE A 45 0.41 25.14 13.21
N GLY A 46 1.04 24.49 12.23
CA GLY A 46 2.28 23.73 12.38
C GLY A 46 2.08 22.25 12.70
N GLU A 47 0.85 21.83 12.99
CA GLU A 47 0.50 20.43 13.24
C GLU A 47 0.43 19.64 11.92
N GLN A 48 0.78 18.35 12.01
CA GLN A 48 0.69 17.41 10.91
C GLN A 48 -0.27 16.30 11.28
N THR A 49 -1.05 15.85 10.30
CA THR A 49 -1.93 14.69 10.47
C THR A 49 -1.84 13.80 9.23
N ASP A 50 -2.06 12.51 9.42
CA ASP A 50 -1.87 11.49 8.41
C ASP A 50 -3.24 11.07 7.85
N LEU A 51 -3.32 10.86 6.53
CA LEU A 51 -4.53 10.37 5.87
C LEU A 51 -4.27 9.00 5.24
N PHE A 52 -5.03 8.00 5.69
CA PHE A 52 -4.97 6.63 5.17
C PHE A 52 -6.27 6.26 4.47
N VAL A 53 -6.18 5.83 3.21
CA VAL A 53 -7.30 5.33 2.44
C VAL A 53 -7.34 3.80 2.52
N ASN A 54 -8.31 3.28 3.28
CA ASN A 54 -8.58 1.85 3.38
C ASN A 54 -9.63 1.44 2.34
N ILE A 55 -9.26 0.64 1.34
CA ILE A 55 -10.20 0.10 0.36
C ILE A 55 -10.96 -1.07 1.00
N THR A 56 -12.27 -0.93 1.17
CA THR A 56 -13.14 -1.91 1.82
C THR A 56 -13.64 -2.99 0.84
N ASP A 57 -13.71 -2.67 -0.47
CA ASP A 57 -14.07 -3.64 -1.51
C ASP A 57 -13.23 -3.50 -2.79
N TYR A 58 -12.25 -4.39 -2.93
CA TYR A 58 -11.40 -4.51 -4.11
C TYR A 58 -12.07 -5.21 -5.30
N ASN A 59 -13.31 -5.67 -5.18
CA ASN A 59 -14.05 -6.32 -6.28
C ASN A 59 -14.81 -5.33 -7.14
N VAL A 60 -14.88 -4.05 -6.74
CA VAL A 60 -15.60 -3.05 -7.53
C VAL A 60 -14.75 -2.62 -8.71
N GLU A 61 -15.35 -2.75 -9.90
CA GLU A 61 -14.78 -2.36 -11.17
C GLU A 61 -14.39 -0.87 -11.15
N GLY A 62 -13.16 -0.57 -11.56
CA GLY A 62 -12.63 0.80 -11.58
C GLY A 62 -11.85 1.26 -10.34
N ILE A 63 -11.79 0.47 -9.25
CA ILE A 63 -11.01 0.82 -8.04
C ILE A 63 -9.59 0.23 -8.05
N GLY A 64 -9.41 -0.92 -8.69
CA GLY A 64 -8.12 -1.62 -8.75
C GLY A 64 -7.09 -0.85 -9.57
N GLY A 65 -6.14 -0.18 -8.91
CA GLY A 65 -5.04 0.54 -9.55
C GLY A 65 -5.24 2.05 -9.71
N VAL A 66 -6.26 2.64 -9.09
CA VAL A 66 -6.43 4.10 -9.07
C VAL A 66 -5.59 4.72 -7.94
N GLU A 67 -4.97 5.86 -8.25
CA GLU A 67 -4.25 6.67 -7.26
C GLU A 67 -5.25 7.56 -6.50
N PHE A 68 -5.33 7.39 -5.18
CA PHE A 68 -6.15 8.25 -4.33
C PHE A 68 -5.33 9.49 -3.98
N THR A 69 -5.28 10.44 -4.91
CA THR A 69 -4.56 11.71 -4.71
C THR A 69 -5.49 12.71 -4.02
N PRO A 70 -5.24 13.09 -2.75
CA PRO A 70 -6.05 14.10 -2.08
C PRO A 70 -5.68 15.49 -2.60
N VAL A 71 -6.69 16.35 -2.73
CA VAL A 71 -6.51 17.75 -3.11
C VAL A 71 -7.10 18.63 -2.02
N SER A 72 -6.32 19.59 -1.52
CA SER A 72 -6.82 20.63 -0.64
C SER A 72 -7.49 21.74 -1.43
N SER A 73 -8.65 22.18 -0.95
CA SER A 73 -9.35 23.37 -1.46
C SER A 73 -8.63 24.68 -1.14
N ASP A 74 -7.82 24.71 -0.09
CA ASP A 74 -7.01 25.89 0.27
C ASP A 74 -5.64 25.47 0.82
N THR A 75 -4.61 25.62 -0.02
CA THR A 75 -3.22 25.29 0.33
C THR A 75 -2.53 26.35 1.20
N SER A 76 -3.18 27.50 1.43
CA SER A 76 -2.73 28.50 2.40
C SER A 76 -3.18 28.17 3.83
N VAL A 77 -4.14 27.25 3.99
CA VAL A 77 -4.62 26.71 5.27
C VAL A 77 -4.06 25.31 5.52
N LEU A 78 -4.15 24.42 4.52
CA LEU A 78 -3.79 23.01 4.66
C LEU A 78 -3.08 22.50 3.40
N GLN A 79 -1.80 22.12 3.56
CA GLN A 79 -1.00 21.56 2.48
C GLN A 79 -1.05 20.04 2.49
N VAL A 80 -1.14 19.45 1.30
CA VAL A 80 -1.13 18.00 1.09
C VAL A 80 0.21 17.60 0.49
N LYS A 81 0.87 16.63 1.10
CA LYS A 81 1.99 15.92 0.50
C LYS A 81 1.56 14.49 0.22
N TYR A 82 1.41 14.18 -1.06
CA TYR A 82 1.17 12.82 -1.51
C TYR A 82 2.43 11.97 -1.29
N VAL A 83 2.27 10.84 -0.60
CA VAL A 83 3.39 9.94 -0.28
C VAL A 83 3.21 8.58 -0.98
N GLY A 84 1.97 8.15 -1.21
CA GLY A 84 1.66 6.93 -1.97
C GLY A 84 0.17 6.76 -2.22
N SER A 85 -0.20 5.70 -2.93
CA SER A 85 -1.57 5.51 -3.47
C SER A 85 -2.69 5.55 -2.45
N THR A 86 -2.40 5.26 -1.18
CA THR A 86 -3.37 5.24 -0.08
C THR A 86 -2.94 6.08 1.11
N TYR A 87 -1.83 6.84 0.99
CA TYR A 87 -1.26 7.60 2.11
C TYR A 87 -0.88 9.02 1.69
N SER A 88 -1.28 9.99 2.51
CA SER A 88 -0.91 11.39 2.35
C SER A 88 -0.70 12.08 3.68
N GLU A 89 0.27 12.98 3.73
CA GLU A 89 0.56 13.82 4.89
C GLU A 89 -0.16 15.17 4.70
N LEU A 90 -0.86 15.63 5.73
CA LEU A 90 -1.42 16.98 5.79
C LEU A 90 -0.57 17.83 6.73
N THR A 91 -0.30 19.07 6.33
CA THR A 91 0.33 20.08 7.20
C THR A 91 -0.55 21.31 7.30
N ALA A 92 -0.92 21.66 8.53
CA ALA A 92 -1.64 22.89 8.84
C ALA A 92 -0.69 24.08 8.75
N VAL A 93 -0.93 24.99 7.80
CA VAL A 93 -0.02 26.11 7.48
C VAL A 93 -0.63 27.49 7.74
N GLY A 94 -1.95 27.60 7.86
CA GLY A 94 -2.64 28.86 8.13
C GLY A 94 -3.97 28.64 8.85
N GLU A 95 -4.43 29.65 9.60
CA GLU A 95 -5.71 29.63 10.31
C GLU A 95 -6.87 29.66 9.30
N GLY A 96 -7.88 28.81 9.48
CA GLY A 96 -9.04 28.77 8.59
C GLY A 96 -9.65 27.38 8.46
N ALA A 97 -10.50 27.20 7.45
CA ALA A 97 -11.09 25.91 7.13
C ALA A 97 -10.67 25.48 5.72
N ALA A 98 -10.36 24.21 5.55
CA ALA A 98 -10.03 23.63 4.25
C ALA A 98 -10.66 22.24 4.11
N THR A 99 -11.19 21.96 2.93
CA THR A 99 -11.68 20.63 2.55
C THR A 99 -10.62 19.87 1.79
N ILE A 100 -10.38 18.61 2.16
CA ILE A 100 -9.63 17.63 1.37
C ILE A 100 -10.59 16.81 0.53
N THR A 101 -10.29 16.67 -0.76
CA THR A 101 -11.11 15.93 -1.71
C THR A 101 -10.30 14.80 -2.35
N TYR A 102 -10.84 13.58 -2.34
CA TYR A 102 -10.37 12.47 -3.15
C TYR A 102 -11.28 12.31 -4.37
N ASN A 103 -10.69 12.41 -5.56
CA ASN A 103 -11.38 12.17 -6.82
C ASN A 103 -10.67 11.07 -7.59
N ILE A 104 -11.37 9.98 -7.88
CA ILE A 104 -10.82 8.80 -8.54
C ILE A 104 -11.32 8.63 -9.99
N GLY A 105 -12.00 9.63 -10.56
CA GLY A 105 -12.40 9.65 -11.97
C GLY A 105 -13.83 9.17 -12.24
N GLU A 106 -14.09 8.78 -13.49
CA GLU A 106 -15.43 8.54 -14.01
C GLU A 106 -16.15 7.38 -13.29
N GLY A 107 -17.37 7.66 -12.82
CA GLY A 107 -18.22 6.67 -12.16
C GLY A 107 -18.21 6.70 -10.64
N TYR A 108 -17.54 7.67 -9.99
CA TYR A 108 -17.63 7.89 -8.54
C TYR A 108 -17.84 9.36 -8.15
N ASN A 109 -18.63 9.58 -7.09
CA ASN A 109 -18.70 10.88 -6.44
C ASN A 109 -17.44 11.11 -5.59
N PRO A 110 -16.89 12.34 -5.54
CA PRO A 110 -15.72 12.63 -4.73
C PRO A 110 -15.97 12.39 -3.24
N TYR A 111 -14.97 11.86 -2.54
CA TYR A 111 -14.98 11.79 -1.07
C TYR A 111 -14.38 13.07 -0.50
N THR A 112 -15.04 13.69 0.48
CA THR A 112 -14.62 14.98 1.03
C THR A 112 -14.52 14.93 2.56
N ILE A 113 -13.50 15.59 3.11
CA ILE A 113 -13.25 15.73 4.55
C ILE A 113 -13.02 17.21 4.85
N ASN A 114 -13.69 17.76 5.85
CA ASN A 114 -13.55 19.15 6.25
C ASN A 114 -12.61 19.26 7.47
N PHE A 115 -11.64 20.16 7.38
CA PHE A 115 -10.68 20.46 8.44
C PHE A 115 -10.84 21.90 8.91
N THR A 116 -10.60 22.12 10.20
CA THR A 116 -10.48 23.43 10.82
C THR A 116 -9.09 23.57 11.44
N VAL A 117 -8.38 24.64 11.09
CA VAL A 117 -7.05 24.97 11.62
C VAL A 117 -7.14 26.17 12.56
N GLY A 118 -6.89 25.94 13.84
CA GLY A 118 -6.81 26.96 14.89
C GLY A 118 -5.40 27.52 15.08
N LYS A 119 -5.28 28.52 15.96
CA LYS A 119 -4.01 29.19 16.27
C LYS A 119 -2.99 28.20 16.85
N ALA A 120 -1.70 28.48 16.63
CA ALA A 120 -0.60 27.70 17.19
C ALA A 120 -0.76 27.56 18.72
N SER A 121 -0.84 26.32 19.20
CA SER A 121 -0.90 26.03 20.63
C SER A 121 0.43 26.40 21.29
N GLN A 122 0.39 27.21 22.35
CA GLN A 122 1.54 27.41 23.24
C GLN A 122 1.50 26.36 24.37
N ASN A 123 2.59 25.59 24.45
CA ASN A 123 3.00 24.60 25.46
C ASN A 123 2.44 23.16 25.38
N SER A 124 3.37 22.21 25.35
CA SER A 124 3.55 21.22 26.42
C SER A 124 5.01 20.71 26.43
N THR A 125 5.71 20.93 27.53
CA THR A 125 6.99 20.28 27.87
C THR A 125 6.71 18.84 28.31
N PRO A 126 7.42 17.80 27.82
CA PRO A 126 7.26 16.45 28.33
C PRO A 126 7.94 16.31 29.70
N ASN A 127 7.23 15.73 30.65
CA ASN A 127 7.76 15.29 31.93
C ASN A 127 8.55 13.98 31.68
N GLU A 128 9.83 13.96 32.02
CA GLU A 128 10.68 12.75 31.95
C GLU A 128 10.33 11.82 33.12
N ASP A 129 9.59 10.74 32.83
CA ASP A 129 9.65 9.51 33.61
C ASP A 129 10.37 8.46 32.74
N ALA A 130 11.36 7.77 33.31
CA ALA A 130 12.28 6.89 32.60
C ALA A 130 11.57 5.69 31.94
N PRO A 131 11.94 5.30 30.69
CA PRO A 131 11.23 4.24 29.96
C PRO A 131 11.54 2.83 30.49
N ASP A 132 10.48 2.03 30.57
CA ASP A 132 10.50 0.60 30.87
C ASP A 132 11.34 -0.17 29.82
N SER A 133 12.29 -0.98 30.31
CA SER A 133 13.24 -1.75 29.48
C SER A 133 12.59 -2.68 28.45
N SER A 134 11.33 -3.09 28.65
CA SER A 134 10.58 -3.94 27.70
C SER A 134 10.21 -3.21 26.41
N TYR A 135 10.00 -1.88 26.47
CA TYR A 135 9.58 -1.06 25.34
C TYR A 135 10.70 -0.91 24.30
N ASN A 136 11.95 -0.75 24.76
CA ASN A 136 13.11 -0.65 23.89
C ASN A 136 13.38 -1.95 23.10
N GLN A 137 13.00 -3.12 23.63
CA GLN A 137 13.23 -4.40 22.96
C GLN A 137 12.28 -4.64 21.77
N ALA A 138 11.00 -4.27 21.88
CA ALA A 138 10.04 -4.45 20.80
C ALA A 138 10.39 -3.60 19.56
N ILE A 139 10.86 -2.37 19.80
CA ILE A 139 11.34 -1.48 18.73
C ILE A 139 12.62 -2.02 18.09
N GLU A 140 13.55 -2.53 18.88
CA GLU A 140 14.77 -3.15 18.36
C GLU A 140 14.45 -4.40 17.52
N ASP A 141 13.55 -5.25 18.00
CA ASP A 141 13.09 -6.44 17.25
C ASP A 141 12.43 -6.06 15.92
N LEU A 142 11.61 -5.00 15.90
CA LEU A 142 11.00 -4.49 14.69
C LEU A 142 12.06 -3.99 13.70
N ASN A 143 13.03 -3.21 14.17
CA ASN A 143 14.12 -2.69 13.33
C ASN A 143 14.95 -3.84 12.73
N ILE A 144 15.33 -4.83 13.54
CA ILE A 144 16.06 -6.02 13.07
C ILE A 144 15.26 -6.75 11.98
N TYR A 145 13.93 -6.87 12.15
CA TYR A 145 13.08 -7.51 11.15
C TYR A 145 12.99 -6.68 9.85
N ILE A 146 12.83 -5.36 9.95
CA ILE A 146 12.79 -4.45 8.80
C ILE A 146 14.11 -4.48 8.02
N GLU A 147 15.25 -4.40 8.69
CA GLU A 147 16.57 -4.48 8.04
C GLU A 147 16.78 -5.79 7.27
N GLN A 148 16.16 -6.89 7.72
CA GLN A 148 16.17 -8.15 6.97
C GLN A 148 15.34 -8.06 5.68
N LEU A 149 14.20 -7.37 5.70
CA LEU A 149 13.34 -7.16 4.53
C LEU A 149 14.00 -6.25 3.49
N GLU A 150 14.63 -5.15 3.91
CA GLU A 150 15.33 -4.20 3.01
C GLU A 150 16.42 -4.89 2.17
N LYS A 151 17.11 -5.89 2.73
CA LYS A 151 18.15 -6.66 2.02
C LYS A 151 17.61 -7.40 0.79
N ILE A 152 16.32 -7.70 0.76
CA ILE A 152 15.67 -8.52 -0.28
C ILE A 152 14.70 -7.71 -1.15
N GLU A 153 14.31 -6.51 -0.73
CA GLU A 153 13.37 -5.59 -1.41
C GLU A 153 13.67 -5.46 -2.90
N LYS A 154 14.94 -5.25 -3.28
CA LYS A 154 15.34 -5.00 -4.68
C LYS A 154 14.79 -6.03 -5.68
N TYR A 155 14.61 -7.28 -5.24
CA TYR A 155 14.05 -8.33 -6.09
C TYR A 155 12.55 -8.16 -6.31
N GLU A 156 11.83 -7.73 -5.28
CA GLU A 156 10.40 -7.41 -5.40
C GLU A 156 10.20 -6.16 -6.27
N SER A 157 10.97 -5.09 -6.04
CA SER A 157 10.87 -3.85 -6.81
C SER A 157 11.11 -4.10 -8.31
N LEU A 158 12.15 -4.84 -8.68
CA LEU A 158 12.42 -5.19 -10.08
C LEU A 158 11.29 -6.00 -10.73
N ALA A 159 10.71 -6.94 -9.98
CA ALA A 159 9.59 -7.74 -10.47
C ALA A 159 8.35 -6.88 -10.69
N PHE A 160 8.00 -6.03 -9.72
CA PHE A 160 6.82 -5.18 -9.79
C PHE A 160 6.94 -4.04 -10.80
N ASP A 161 8.10 -3.39 -10.90
CA ASP A 161 8.36 -2.39 -11.95
C ASP A 161 8.14 -2.99 -13.34
N SER A 162 8.64 -4.21 -13.55
CA SER A 162 8.43 -4.92 -14.81
C SER A 162 6.98 -5.35 -15.00
N TYR A 163 6.29 -5.78 -13.93
CA TYR A 163 4.88 -6.16 -14.01
C TYR A 163 4.00 -4.96 -14.37
N ASN A 164 4.16 -3.84 -13.66
CA ASN A 164 3.37 -2.62 -13.83
C ASN A 164 3.56 -1.95 -15.20
N LYS A 165 4.74 -2.08 -15.82
CA LYS A 165 4.98 -1.64 -17.22
C LYS A 165 4.29 -2.50 -18.27
N ASN A 166 3.78 -3.67 -17.88
CA ASN A 166 3.26 -4.68 -18.81
C ASN A 166 1.81 -5.08 -18.48
N THR A 167 1.02 -4.19 -17.87
CA THR A 167 -0.36 -4.39 -17.37
C THR A 167 -1.45 -4.50 -18.44
N PHE A 168 -1.11 -4.38 -19.73
CA PHE A 168 -2.06 -4.52 -20.83
C PHE A 168 -1.76 -5.75 -21.68
N VAL A 169 -2.53 -6.82 -21.45
CA VAL A 169 -2.43 -8.09 -22.19
C VAL A 169 -3.52 -8.20 -23.24
N THR A 170 -3.08 -8.31 -24.48
CA THR A 170 -3.88 -8.68 -25.65
C THR A 170 -3.13 -9.75 -26.43
N ASN A 171 -3.74 -10.35 -27.46
CA ASN A 171 -3.00 -11.25 -28.36
C ASN A 171 -1.80 -10.57 -29.03
N ASN A 172 -1.87 -9.26 -29.25
CA ASN A 172 -0.79 -8.47 -29.88
C ASN A 172 0.35 -8.17 -28.90
N THR A 173 0.04 -7.88 -27.64
CA THR A 173 1.05 -7.57 -26.60
C THR A 173 1.55 -8.82 -25.87
N ARG A 174 0.88 -9.97 -26.00
CA ARG A 174 1.17 -11.24 -25.31
C ARG A 174 2.64 -11.63 -25.32
N LYS A 175 3.32 -11.60 -26.47
CA LYS A 175 4.73 -12.02 -26.57
C LYS A 175 5.66 -11.12 -25.77
N LYS A 176 5.41 -9.81 -25.77
CA LYS A 176 6.17 -8.83 -24.98
C LYS A 176 5.97 -9.11 -23.49
N VAL A 177 4.72 -9.28 -23.06
CA VAL A 177 4.41 -9.55 -21.65
C VAL A 177 5.00 -10.89 -21.21
N LEU A 178 4.88 -11.96 -22.02
CA LEU A 178 5.52 -13.25 -21.76
C LEU A 178 7.03 -13.11 -21.57
N SER A 179 7.69 -12.33 -22.44
CA SER A 179 9.13 -12.09 -22.33
C SER A 179 9.49 -11.39 -21.01
N ALA A 180 8.69 -10.40 -20.59
CA ALA A 180 8.86 -9.74 -19.29
C ALA A 180 8.71 -10.74 -18.12
N PHE A 181 7.73 -11.65 -18.20
CA PHE A 181 7.57 -12.73 -17.21
C PHE A 181 8.77 -13.66 -17.15
N ASP A 182 9.28 -14.09 -18.30
CA ASP A 182 10.39 -15.04 -18.41
C ASP A 182 11.73 -14.42 -17.97
N GLN A 183 11.96 -13.15 -18.30
CA GLN A 183 13.27 -12.52 -18.15
C GLN A 183 13.42 -11.72 -16.85
N THR A 184 12.33 -11.12 -16.35
CA THR A 184 12.42 -10.17 -15.23
C THR A 184 11.48 -10.53 -14.08
N ILE A 185 10.17 -10.69 -14.33
CA ILE A 185 9.17 -10.79 -13.25
C ILE A 185 9.37 -12.08 -12.45
N LEU A 186 9.27 -13.26 -13.07
CA LEU A 186 9.37 -14.52 -12.33
C LEU A 186 10.74 -14.77 -11.72
N PRO A 187 11.88 -14.54 -12.41
CA PRO A 187 13.19 -14.76 -11.81
C PRO A 187 13.42 -13.91 -10.55
N ASN A 188 13.02 -12.63 -10.56
CA ASN A 188 13.21 -11.75 -9.41
C ASN A 188 12.19 -12.03 -8.30
N TYR A 189 10.90 -12.17 -8.63
CA TYR A 189 9.89 -12.46 -7.61
C TYR A 189 10.09 -13.82 -6.94
N SER A 190 10.58 -14.83 -7.68
CA SER A 190 10.94 -16.12 -7.09
C SER A 190 12.11 -16.00 -6.10
N LYS A 191 13.12 -15.17 -6.42
CA LYS A 191 14.24 -14.88 -5.51
C LYS A 191 13.76 -14.16 -4.26
N PHE A 192 12.87 -13.17 -4.42
CA PHE A 192 12.24 -12.48 -3.31
C PHE A 192 11.53 -13.47 -2.38
N VAL A 193 10.60 -14.28 -2.89
CA VAL A 193 9.87 -15.27 -2.09
C VAL A 193 10.81 -16.30 -1.45
N TYR A 194 11.87 -16.70 -2.15
CA TYR A 194 12.88 -17.61 -1.60
C TYR A 194 13.57 -16.99 -0.38
N HIS A 195 14.11 -15.78 -0.50
CA HIS A 195 14.79 -15.12 0.62
C HIS A 195 13.84 -14.73 1.73
N LEU A 196 12.62 -14.26 1.40
CA LEU A 196 11.59 -13.93 2.38
C LEU A 196 11.31 -15.13 3.29
N LYS A 197 11.18 -16.35 2.74
CA LYS A 197 10.97 -17.59 3.52
C LYS A 197 12.11 -17.94 4.47
N THR A 198 13.32 -17.44 4.23
CA THR A 198 14.50 -17.75 5.04
C THR A 198 14.70 -16.78 6.19
N LEU A 199 13.96 -15.66 6.20
CA LEU A 199 14.02 -14.70 7.29
C LEU A 199 13.40 -15.30 8.55
N THR A 200 13.91 -14.88 9.70
CA THR A 200 13.35 -15.25 11.00
C THR A 200 13.07 -13.96 11.75
N ALA A 201 11.83 -13.82 12.23
CA ALA A 201 11.48 -12.67 13.03
C ALA A 201 12.02 -12.82 14.46
N PRO A 202 12.47 -11.73 15.11
CA PRO A 202 13.09 -11.82 16.43
C PRO A 202 12.16 -12.28 17.56
N ASN A 203 10.84 -12.09 17.39
CA ASN A 203 9.84 -12.50 18.37
C ASN A 203 8.63 -13.19 17.72
N ALA A 204 7.80 -13.81 18.58
CA ALA A 204 6.67 -14.63 18.15
C ALA A 204 5.55 -13.84 17.45
N GLU A 205 5.39 -12.55 17.76
CA GLU A 205 4.36 -11.71 17.18
C GLU A 205 4.73 -11.28 15.75
N LEU A 206 5.93 -10.73 15.59
CA LEU A 206 6.53 -10.46 14.29
C LEU A 206 6.63 -11.72 13.43
N GLN A 207 6.87 -12.90 14.03
CA GLN A 207 6.88 -14.16 13.29
C GLN A 207 5.50 -14.54 12.74
N LYS A 208 4.41 -14.26 13.47
CA LYS A 208 3.04 -14.46 12.95
C LYS A 208 2.76 -13.54 11.77
N ILE A 209 3.19 -12.28 11.86
CA ILE A 209 3.04 -11.31 10.79
C ILE A 209 3.86 -11.72 9.56
N HIS A 210 5.11 -12.11 9.77
CA HIS A 210 6.00 -12.66 8.74
C HIS A 210 5.41 -13.87 8.03
N ASN A 211 4.82 -14.81 8.76
CA ASN A 211 4.18 -15.99 8.17
C ASN A 211 3.01 -15.60 7.24
N THR A 212 2.26 -14.55 7.60
CA THR A 212 1.19 -13.99 6.76
C THR A 212 1.77 -13.31 5.51
N TYR A 213 2.86 -12.58 5.64
CA TYR A 213 3.60 -12.01 4.52
C TYR A 213 4.06 -13.11 3.54
N VAL A 214 4.78 -14.12 4.03
CA VAL A 214 5.25 -15.26 3.21
C VAL A 214 4.09 -15.95 2.50
N LYS A 215 2.94 -16.12 3.16
CA LYS A 215 1.74 -16.70 2.55
C LYS A 215 1.22 -15.84 1.39
N GLY A 216 1.13 -14.53 1.57
CA GLY A 216 0.73 -13.61 0.52
C GLY A 216 1.66 -13.63 -0.68
N ALA A 217 2.96 -13.55 -0.44
CA ALA A 217 3.98 -13.57 -1.49
C ALA A 217 4.00 -14.90 -2.26
N LYS A 218 3.80 -16.04 -1.58
CA LYS A 218 3.63 -17.36 -2.25
C LYS A 218 2.43 -17.37 -3.20
N LEU A 219 1.27 -16.86 -2.76
CA LEU A 219 0.06 -16.81 -3.59
C LEU A 219 0.26 -15.90 -4.81
N GLN A 220 0.93 -14.76 -4.65
CA GLN A 220 1.29 -13.91 -5.79
C GLN A 220 2.23 -14.63 -6.77
N LEU A 221 3.24 -15.37 -6.28
CA LEU A 221 4.13 -16.14 -7.15
C LEU A 221 3.40 -17.25 -7.91
N GLU A 222 2.48 -17.97 -7.26
CA GLU A 222 1.59 -18.94 -7.92
C GLU A 222 0.76 -18.26 -9.02
N GLY A 223 0.19 -17.09 -8.71
CA GLY A 223 -0.56 -16.29 -9.67
C GLY A 223 0.28 -15.83 -10.86
N MET A 224 1.48 -15.27 -10.63
CA MET A 224 2.42 -14.88 -11.69
C MET A 224 2.83 -16.07 -12.57
N THR A 225 2.98 -17.26 -11.97
CA THR A 225 3.31 -18.49 -12.70
C THR A 225 2.16 -18.91 -13.63
N LEU A 226 0.92 -18.83 -13.14
CA LEU A 226 -0.28 -19.06 -13.96
C LEU A 226 -0.42 -18.00 -15.05
N MET A 227 -0.14 -16.73 -14.73
CA MET A 227 -0.18 -15.63 -15.68
C MET A 227 0.77 -15.91 -16.85
N ARG A 228 2.03 -16.23 -16.57
CA ARG A 228 3.00 -16.68 -17.58
C ARG A 228 2.48 -17.86 -18.40
N LYS A 229 1.91 -18.88 -17.77
CA LYS A 229 1.34 -20.06 -18.45
C LYS A 229 0.22 -19.66 -19.42
N SER A 230 -0.65 -18.73 -19.04
CA SER A 230 -1.74 -18.23 -19.90
C SER A 230 -1.24 -17.55 -21.18
N LEU A 231 -0.02 -16.99 -21.13
CA LEU A 231 0.59 -16.25 -22.21
C LEU A 231 1.44 -17.13 -23.13
N TYR A 232 1.71 -18.39 -22.80
CA TYR A 232 2.70 -19.22 -23.49
C TYR A 232 2.29 -19.62 -24.93
N LYS A 233 1.00 -19.86 -25.16
CA LYS A 233 0.46 -20.34 -26.44
C LYS A 233 0.33 -19.21 -27.47
N SER A 234 -0.10 -19.54 -28.69
CA SER A 234 -0.29 -18.57 -29.78
C SER A 234 -1.31 -17.46 -29.45
N LYS A 235 -2.35 -17.81 -28.69
CA LYS A 235 -3.37 -16.90 -28.13
C LYS A 235 -3.33 -16.94 -26.60
N VAL A 236 -3.82 -15.87 -25.97
CA VAL A 236 -4.00 -15.82 -24.52
C VAL A 236 -5.04 -16.85 -24.07
N ASP A 237 -4.71 -17.67 -23.08
CA ASP A 237 -5.66 -18.56 -22.40
C ASP A 237 -6.33 -17.81 -21.26
N PHE A 238 -7.44 -17.13 -21.56
CA PHE A 238 -8.16 -16.29 -20.60
C PHE A 238 -8.65 -17.05 -19.37
N LYS A 239 -8.96 -18.34 -19.46
CA LYS A 239 -9.33 -19.14 -18.29
C LYS A 239 -8.17 -19.25 -17.29
N THR A 240 -6.96 -19.51 -17.79
CA THR A 240 -5.76 -19.57 -16.95
C THR A 240 -5.35 -18.16 -16.47
N PHE A 241 -5.58 -17.15 -17.30
CA PHE A 241 -5.36 -15.73 -16.97
C PHE A 241 -6.23 -15.28 -15.79
N ASP A 242 -7.52 -15.58 -15.80
CA ASP A 242 -8.45 -15.22 -14.72
C ASP A 242 -8.09 -15.94 -13.42
N ALA A 243 -7.73 -17.24 -13.51
CA ALA A 243 -7.23 -17.99 -12.37
C ALA A 243 -5.94 -17.40 -11.78
N ALA A 244 -5.07 -16.86 -12.63
CA ALA A 244 -3.88 -16.14 -12.19
C ALA A 244 -4.25 -14.88 -11.40
N ASN A 245 -5.17 -14.06 -11.92
CA ASN A 245 -5.62 -12.83 -11.26
C ASN A 245 -6.27 -13.11 -9.89
N ILE A 246 -7.07 -14.17 -9.77
CA ILE A 246 -7.65 -14.59 -8.49
C ILE A 246 -6.55 -14.89 -7.45
N LYS A 247 -5.48 -15.58 -7.87
CA LYS A 247 -4.34 -15.90 -7.00
C LYS A 247 -3.54 -14.67 -6.61
N ILE A 248 -3.25 -13.79 -7.57
CA ILE A 248 -2.57 -12.51 -7.31
C ILE A 248 -3.38 -11.67 -6.32
N LYS A 249 -4.69 -11.56 -6.50
CA LYS A 249 -5.61 -10.84 -5.62
C LYS A 249 -5.65 -11.43 -4.20
N SER A 250 -5.71 -12.77 -4.10
CA SER A 250 -5.68 -13.47 -2.81
C SER A 250 -4.36 -13.26 -2.08
N GLY A 251 -3.25 -13.24 -2.82
CA GLY A 251 -1.93 -12.90 -2.30
C GLY A 251 -1.88 -11.47 -1.79
N LEU A 252 -2.33 -10.50 -2.59
CA LEU A 252 -2.41 -9.09 -2.21
C LEU A 252 -3.18 -8.90 -0.90
N LYS A 253 -4.34 -9.55 -0.73
CA LYS A 253 -5.11 -9.49 0.52
C LYS A 253 -4.29 -9.90 1.74
N SER A 254 -3.47 -10.94 1.62
CA SER A 254 -2.63 -11.41 2.72
C SER A 254 -1.43 -10.48 2.96
N LEU A 255 -0.86 -9.90 1.89
CA LEU A 255 0.19 -8.90 2.00
C LEU A 255 -0.30 -7.65 2.74
N THR A 256 -1.44 -7.10 2.33
CA THR A 256 -2.06 -5.95 3.00
C THR A 256 -2.35 -6.24 4.47
N ALA A 257 -2.87 -7.42 4.79
CA ALA A 257 -3.12 -7.81 6.19
C ALA A 257 -1.82 -7.92 7.01
N ALA A 258 -0.72 -8.42 6.42
CA ALA A 258 0.56 -8.48 7.10
C ALA A 258 1.15 -7.08 7.32
N MET A 259 0.99 -6.17 6.36
CA MET A 259 1.45 -4.79 6.49
C MET A 259 0.68 -4.03 7.57
N GLN A 260 -0.65 -4.11 7.56
CA GLN A 260 -1.48 -3.52 8.62
C GLN A 260 -1.04 -4.04 10.00
N ALA A 261 -0.81 -5.35 10.13
CA ALA A 261 -0.38 -5.90 11.40
C ALA A 261 1.03 -5.45 11.82
N LEU A 262 1.94 -5.13 10.88
CA LEU A 262 3.23 -4.51 11.20
C LEU A 262 3.07 -3.06 11.66
N GLU A 263 2.15 -2.32 11.05
CA GLU A 263 1.81 -0.94 11.45
C GLU A 263 1.20 -0.95 12.86
N ASP A 264 0.20 -1.79 13.10
CA ASP A 264 -0.43 -1.96 14.42
C ASP A 264 0.61 -2.36 15.49
N TYR A 265 1.55 -3.25 15.13
CA TYR A 265 2.66 -3.64 16.01
C TYR A 265 3.59 -2.45 16.33
N ALA A 266 3.90 -1.63 15.33
CA ALA A 266 4.71 -0.44 15.53
C ALA A 266 3.99 0.58 16.43
N GLU A 267 2.71 0.84 16.19
CA GLU A 267 1.91 1.79 16.99
C GLU A 267 1.80 1.35 18.45
N LEU A 268 1.47 0.08 18.71
CA LEU A 268 1.33 -0.46 20.06
C LEU A 268 2.60 -0.34 20.91
N HIS A 269 3.76 -0.30 20.26
CA HIS A 269 5.07 -0.28 20.91
C HIS A 269 5.80 1.06 20.75
N LEU A 270 5.12 2.11 20.24
CA LEU A 270 5.65 3.47 20.07
C LEU A 270 4.98 4.53 20.99
N GLU A 271 3.95 4.15 21.76
CA GLU A 271 3.28 4.97 22.80
C GLU A 271 3.81 4.65 24.21
#